data_AF-A0A4Q0YXV3-F1
#
_entry.id   AF-A0A4Q0YXV3-F1
#
_cell.length_a   1.000
_cell.length_b   1.000
_cell.length_c   1.000
_cell.angle_alpha   90.00
_cell.angle_beta   90.00
_cell.angle_gamma   90.00
#
_symmetry.space_group_name_H-M   'P 1'
#
loop_
_entity.id
_entity.type
_entity.pdbx_description
1 polymer ?
#
loop_
_entity_poly.entity_id
_entity_poly.type
_entity_poly.pdbx_seq_one_letter_code
_entity_poly.pdbx_strand_id
1 'polypeptide(L)'
;MLEIVIMLIALILIVELFRQIRYLRQKVYEISSHKEELTKNLIKELRSELCIISTISSGIEVNLEDEKINKDSLMNSLNDMSTSIKNFEDKVNWFERKLLS
;
A
#
# COMPACT_ATOMS: atom_id res chain seq x y z
N MET A 1 -43.10 27.67 -29.46
CA MET A 1 -42.31 28.55 -28.56
C MET A 1 -41.95 27.82 -27.26
N LEU A 2 -42.93 27.36 -26.46
CA LEU A 2 -42.67 26.64 -25.21
C LEU A 2 -41.83 25.35 -25.40
N GLU A 3 -42.16 24.55 -26.42
CA GLU A 3 -41.45 23.31 -26.76
C GLU A 3 -39.97 23.55 -27.11
N ILE A 4 -39.67 24.66 -27.78
CA ILE A 4 -38.29 25.05 -28.15
C ILE A 4 -37.51 25.43 -26.88
N VAL A 5 -38.14 26.14 -25.95
CA VAL A 5 -37.52 26.49 -24.66
C VAL A 5 -37.26 25.23 -23.82
N ILE A 6 -38.19 24.28 -23.79
CA ILE A 6 -38.02 23.00 -23.10
C ILE A 6 -36.87 22.20 -23.70
N MET A 7 -36.77 22.13 -25.04
CA MET A 7 -35.65 21.46 -25.72
C MET A 7 -34.31 22.12 -25.40
N LEU A 8 -34.24 23.45 -25.34
CA LEU A 8 -33.02 24.18 -24.95
C LEU A 8 -32.60 23.88 -23.51
N ILE A 9 -33.55 23.87 -22.57
CA ILE A 9 -33.28 23.52 -21.18
C ILE A 9 -32.78 22.08 -21.07
N ALA A 10 -33.41 21.14 -21.77
CA ALA A 10 -32.98 19.74 -21.79
C ALA A 10 -31.55 19.59 -22.34
N LEU A 11 -31.20 20.32 -23.40
CA LEU A 11 -29.86 20.31 -23.96
C LEU A 11 -28.82 20.83 -22.95
N ILE A 12 -29.11 21.94 -22.27
CA ILE A 12 -28.23 22.51 -21.23
C ILE A 12 -28.02 21.51 -20.08
N LEU A 13 -29.09 20.86 -19.63
CA LEU A 13 -29.02 19.83 -18.57
C LEU A 13 -28.17 18.63 -19.00
N ILE A 14 -28.31 18.17 -20.24
CA ILE A 14 -27.50 17.07 -20.79
C ILE A 14 -26.02 17.46 -20.80
N VAL A 15 -25.68 18.67 -21.27
CA VAL A 15 -24.30 19.16 -21.30
C VAL A 15 -23.72 19.24 -19.88
N GLU A 16 -24.48 19.74 -18.91
CA GLU A 16 -24.03 19.83 -17.51
C GLU A 16 -23.83 18.43 -16.89
N LEU A 17 -24.73 17.48 -17.17
CA LEU A 17 -24.57 16.08 -16.75
C LEU A 17 -23.29 15.46 -17.32
N PHE A 18 -23.00 15.64 -18.61
CA PHE A 18 -21.76 15.15 -19.21
C PHE A 18 -20.52 15.79 -18.57
N ARG A 19 -20.57 17.08 -18.23
CA ARG A 19 -19.49 17.77 -17.52
C ARG A 19 -19.25 17.16 -16.14
N GLN A 20 -20.30 16.91 -15.37
CA GLN A 20 -20.21 16.28 -14.06
C GLN A 20 -19.70 14.83 -14.15
N ILE A 21 -20.20 14.04 -15.11
CA ILE A 21 -19.73 12.66 -15.34
C ILE A 21 -18.24 12.65 -15.67
N ARG A 22 -17.77 13.55 -16.54
CA ARG A 22 -16.35 13.66 -16.89
C ARG A 22 -15.50 14.00 -15.67
N TYR A 23 -15.95 14.96 -14.86
CA TYR A 23 -15.28 15.35 -13.62
C TYR A 23 -15.20 14.20 -12.61
N LEU A 24 -16.31 13.48 -12.40
CA LEU A 24 -16.36 12.30 -11.54
C LEU A 24 -15.42 11.20 -12.03
N ARG A 25 -15.42 10.92 -13.34
CA ARG A 25 -14.51 9.92 -13.94
C ARG A 25 -13.05 10.29 -13.72
N GLN A 26 -12.70 11.56 -13.87
CA GLN A 26 -11.34 12.04 -13.61
C GLN A 26 -10.95 11.84 -12.14
N LYS A 27 -11.83 12.23 -11.20
CA LYS A 27 -11.59 12.00 -9.76
C LYS A 27 -11.42 10.52 -9.41
N VAL A 28 -12.24 9.64 -9.97
CA VAL A 28 -12.12 8.19 -9.76
C VAL A 28 -10.77 7.68 -10.27
N TYR A 29 -10.32 8.17 -11.43
CA TYR A 29 -9.02 7.80 -11.98
C TYR A 29 -7.86 8.27 -11.09
N GLU A 30 -7.89 9.52 -10.62
CA GLU A 30 -6.89 10.07 -9.71
C GLU A 30 -6.80 9.26 -8.41
N ILE A 31 -7.95 8.93 -7.80
CA ILE A 31 -8.02 8.08 -6.59
C ILE A 31 -7.44 6.68 -6.86
N SER A 32 -7.81 6.07 -7.99
CA SER A 32 -7.30 4.74 -8.37
C SER A 32 -5.79 4.74 -8.58
N SER A 33 -5.26 5.75 -9.26
CA SER A 33 -3.82 5.89 -9.49
C SER A 33 -3.06 6.11 -8.19
N HIS A 34 -3.59 6.95 -7.29
CA HIS A 34 -2.99 7.18 -5.99
C HIS A 34 -2.96 5.90 -5.13
N LYS A 35 -4.07 5.13 -5.15
CA LYS A 35 -4.15 3.83 -4.48
C LYS A 35 -3.12 2.84 -5.03
N GLU A 36 -2.94 2.80 -6.36
CA GLU A 36 -1.96 1.92 -7.00
C GLU A 36 -0.52 2.29 -6.58
N GLU A 37 -0.20 3.58 -6.58
CA GLU A 37 1.12 4.08 -6.17
C GLU A 37 1.42 3.74 -4.70
N LEU A 38 0.47 3.99 -3.81
CA LEU A 38 0.57 3.62 -2.39
C LEU A 38 0.82 2.11 -2.23
N THR A 39 0.08 1.28 -2.98
CA THR A 39 0.22 -0.19 -2.93
C THR A 39 1.60 -0.65 -3.41
N LYS A 40 2.12 -0.05 -4.49
CA LYS A 40 3.47 -0.35 -5.00
C LYS A 40 4.56 0.00 -4.00
N ASN A 41 4.46 1.17 -3.36
CA ASN A 41 5.41 1.60 -2.34
C ASN A 41 5.38 0.65 -1.12
N LEU A 42 4.19 0.23 -0.69
CA LEU A 42 4.07 -0.78 0.37
C LEU A 42 4.76 -2.09 -0.01
N ILE A 43 4.44 -2.66 -1.19
CA ILE A 43 5.05 -3.93 -1.62
C ILE A 43 6.57 -3.84 -1.64
N LYS A 44 7.12 -2.69 -2.06
CA LYS A 44 8.56 -2.44 -2.06
C LYS A 44 9.15 -2.44 -0.65
N GLU A 45 8.51 -1.75 0.30
CA GLU A 45 8.95 -1.73 1.69
C GLU A 45 8.84 -3.10 2.36
N LEU A 46 7.72 -3.80 2.18
CA LEU A 46 7.49 -5.14 2.74
C LEU A 46 8.54 -6.15 2.24
N ARG A 47 8.92 -6.08 0.96
CA ARG A 47 9.99 -6.92 0.41
C ARG A 47 11.35 -6.66 1.08
N SER A 48 11.65 -5.41 1.43
CA SER A 48 12.91 -5.07 2.08
C SER A 48 12.99 -5.68 3.48
N GLU A 49 11.94 -5.57 4.28
CA GLU A 49 11.89 -6.15 5.62
C GLU A 49 11.94 -7.68 5.58
N LEU A 50 11.20 -8.31 4.66
CA LEU A 50 11.28 -9.76 4.46
C LEU A 50 12.68 -10.24 4.07
N CYS A 51 13.42 -9.44 3.29
CA CYS A 51 14.81 -9.73 2.94
C CYS A 51 15.73 -9.70 4.17
N ILE A 52 15.54 -8.73 5.07
CA ILE A 52 16.30 -8.63 6.34
C ILE A 52 15.99 -9.85 7.21
N ILE A 53 14.72 -10.16 7.41
CA ILE A 53 14.26 -11.32 8.19
C ILE A 53 14.85 -12.63 7.63
N SER A 54 14.80 -12.80 6.31
CA SER A 54 15.37 -13.97 5.62
C SER A 54 16.89 -14.07 5.84
N THR A 55 17.60 -12.94 5.71
CA THR A 55 19.05 -12.89 5.91
C THR A 55 19.45 -13.25 7.34
N ILE A 56 18.72 -12.73 8.34
CA ILE A 56 18.95 -13.08 9.75
C ILE A 56 18.67 -14.57 9.96
N SER A 57 17.55 -15.08 9.43
CA SER A 57 17.16 -16.50 9.53
C SER A 57 18.24 -17.42 8.95
N SER A 58 18.71 -17.15 7.72
CA SER A 58 19.78 -17.94 7.10
C SER A 58 21.10 -17.81 7.87
N GLY A 59 21.41 -16.64 8.43
CA GLY A 59 22.56 -16.47 9.30
C GLY A 59 22.49 -17.33 10.57
N ILE A 60 21.29 -17.50 11.15
CA ILE A 60 21.07 -18.40 12.28
C ILE A 60 21.24 -19.86 11.85
N GLU A 61 20.65 -20.24 10.71
CA GLU A 61 20.72 -21.60 10.16
C GLU A 61 22.16 -22.05 9.89
N VAL A 62 22.95 -21.23 9.19
CA VAL A 62 24.36 -21.54 8.90
C VAL A 62 25.18 -21.64 10.20
N ASN A 63 24.94 -20.78 11.18
CA ASN A 63 25.65 -20.84 12.46
C ASN A 63 25.22 -22.05 13.33
N LEU A 64 23.99 -22.55 13.17
CA LEU A 64 23.51 -23.80 13.76
C LEU A 64 24.22 -24.99 13.13
N GLU A 65 24.25 -25.06 11.79
CA GLU A 65 24.90 -26.14 11.03
C GLU A 65 26.41 -26.23 11.32
N ASP A 66 27.08 -25.09 11.46
CA ASP A 66 28.51 -24.99 11.75
C ASP A 66 28.85 -25.22 13.24
N GLU A 67 27.87 -25.49 14.11
CA GLU A 67 28.04 -25.58 15.59
C GLU A 67 28.70 -24.31 16.21
N LYS A 68 28.62 -23.17 15.54
CA LYS A 68 29.25 -21.89 15.96
C LYS A 68 28.32 -20.99 16.76
N ILE A 69 27.15 -21.48 17.18
CA ILE A 69 26.21 -20.65 17.91
C ILE A 69 26.72 -20.33 19.32
N ASN A 70 27.01 -19.04 19.51
CA ASN A 70 27.07 -18.42 20.82
C ASN A 70 25.63 -18.01 21.22
N LYS A 71 25.21 -18.39 22.43
CA LYS A 71 23.91 -18.03 23.02
C LYS A 71 23.62 -16.53 22.96
N ASP A 72 24.62 -15.69 23.22
CA ASP A 72 24.46 -14.23 23.18
C ASP A 72 24.25 -13.73 21.74
N SER A 73 24.97 -14.32 20.77
CA SER A 73 24.81 -14.01 19.34
C SER A 73 23.44 -14.43 18.84
N LEU A 74 22.97 -15.63 19.21
CA LEU A 74 21.64 -16.12 18.86
C LEU A 74 20.54 -15.22 19.44
N MET A 75 20.67 -14.83 20.71
CA MET A 75 19.68 -13.96 21.35
C MET A 75 19.63 -12.57 20.68
N ASN A 76 20.78 -12.03 20.28
CA ASN A 76 20.84 -10.78 19.53
C ASN A 76 20.16 -10.93 18.15
N SER A 77 20.50 -11.96 17.37
CA SER A 77 19.86 -12.21 16.07
C SER A 77 18.34 -12.40 16.17
N LEU A 78 17.86 -13.09 17.21
CA LEU A 78 16.43 -13.27 17.45
C LEU A 78 15.75 -11.94 17.85
N ASN A 79 16.41 -11.11 18.65
CA ASN A 79 15.91 -9.77 19.00
C ASN A 79 15.86 -8.84 17.79
N ASP A 80 16.88 -8.89 16.92
CA ASP A 80 16.92 -8.12 15.67
C ASP A 80 15.78 -8.57 14.74
N MET A 81 15.60 -9.89 14.58
CA MET A 81 14.50 -10.47 13.81
C MET A 81 13.13 -10.06 14.37
N SER A 82 12.95 -10.14 15.70
CA SER A 82 11.72 -9.72 16.37
C SER A 82 11.41 -8.23 16.16
N THR A 83 12.44 -7.38 16.22
CA THR A 83 12.32 -5.95 15.97
C THR A 83 11.92 -5.67 14.52
N SER A 84 12.54 -6.36 13.55
CA SER A 84 12.16 -6.27 12.13
C SER A 84 10.72 -6.73 11.88
N ILE A 85 10.29 -7.84 12.51
CA ILE A 85 8.90 -8.32 12.40
C ILE A 85 7.92 -7.29 12.96
N LYS A 86 8.22 -6.72 14.13
CA LYS A 86 7.35 -5.69 14.73
C LYS A 86 7.25 -4.44 13.85
N ASN A 87 8.38 -3.97 13.32
CA ASN A 87 8.40 -2.84 12.39
C ASN A 87 7.60 -3.13 11.11
N PHE A 88 7.66 -4.37 10.62
CA PHE A 88 6.85 -4.82 9.50
C PHE A 88 5.35 -4.76 9.82
N GLU A 89 4.92 -5.30 10.97
CA GLU A 89 3.52 -5.26 11.41
C GLU A 89 3.01 -3.83 11.59
N ASP A 90 3.80 -2.95 12.21
CA ASP A 90 3.44 -1.54 12.40
C ASP A 90 3.25 -0.81 11.07
N LYS A 91 4.10 -1.09 10.06
CA LYS A 91 3.96 -0.54 8.71
C LYS A 91 2.72 -1.06 7.99
N VAL A 92 2.42 -2.36 8.10
CA VAL A 92 1.19 -2.95 7.56
C VAL A 92 -0.03 -2.29 8.19
N ASN A 93 -0.07 -2.17 9.52
CA ASN A 93 -1.16 -1.52 10.25
C ASN A 93 -1.36 -0.05 9.86
N TRP A 94 -0.27 0.71 9.72
CA TRP A 94 -0.33 2.10 9.26
C TRP A 94 -0.90 2.19 7.84
N PHE A 95 -0.52 1.26 6.97
CA PHE A 95 -1.00 1.23 5.59
C PHE A 95 -2.48 0.86 5.49
N GLU A 96 -2.93 -0.15 6.25
CA GLU A 96 -4.35 -0.51 6.33
C GLU A 96 -5.20 0.68 6.75
N ARG A 97 -4.73 1.47 7.74
CA ARG A 97 -5.41 2.70 8.15
C ARG A 97 -5.48 3.73 7.02
N LYS A 98 -4.38 3.93 6.28
CA LYS A 98 -4.33 4.88 5.14
C LYS A 98 -5.19 4.47 3.95
N LEU A 99 -5.41 3.19 3.72
CA LEU A 99 -6.29 2.70 2.66
C LEU A 99 -7.78 2.80 3.01
N LEU A 100 -8.11 2.73 4.30
CA LEU A 100 -9.48 2.74 4.82
C LEU A 100 -9.95 4.14 5.25
N SER A 101 -9.05 5.09 5.50
CA SER A 101 -9.34 6.50 5.82
C SER A 101 -9.44 7.37 4.57
#